data_AF-A0A2K3J313-F1
#
_entry.id   AF-A0A2K3J313-F1
#
_cell.length_a   1.000
_cell.length_b   1.000
_cell.length_c   1.000
_cell.angle_alpha   90.00
_cell.angle_beta   90.00
_cell.angle_gamma   90.00
#
_symmetry.space_group_name_H-M   'P 1'
#
loop_
_entity.id
_entity.type
_entity.pdbx_description
1 polymer ?
#
loop_
_entity_poly.entity_id
_entity_poly.type
_entity_poly.pdbx_seq_one_letter_code
_entity_poly.pdbx_strand_id
1 'polypeptide(L)'
;DWNPNEFNVDLGVISKKNLEEALKLELDNASFYDCATGVAEKAGDHYGLAKFKALMKVEREHASAISKFLKISRPELEKQACNTDFKANSKEGYQREDRAIKAYSKFRDEAVEPRIKEFFGALVEIETDHLDLHAEDTK
;
A
#
# COMPACT_ATOMS: atom_id res chain seq x y z
N ASP A 1 -23.62 -5.63 2.70
CA ASP A 1 -23.34 -6.75 3.63
C ASP A 1 -21.93 -7.28 3.41
N TRP A 2 -21.23 -7.63 4.49
CA TRP A 2 -19.88 -8.21 4.42
C TRP A 2 -19.96 -9.71 4.14
N ASN A 3 -19.24 -10.19 3.12
CA ASN A 3 -19.18 -11.60 2.75
C ASN A 3 -17.72 -12.11 2.75
N PRO A 4 -17.29 -12.93 3.72
CA PRO A 4 -15.91 -13.43 3.77
C PRO A 4 -15.56 -14.34 2.59
N ASN A 5 -16.55 -14.88 1.89
CA ASN A 5 -16.32 -15.73 0.72
C ASN A 5 -15.76 -14.95 -0.48
N GLU A 6 -15.78 -13.62 -0.45
CA GLU A 6 -15.16 -12.80 -1.49
C GLU A 6 -13.65 -13.02 -1.64
N PHE A 7 -12.99 -13.58 -0.61
CA PHE A 7 -11.59 -13.95 -0.65
C PHE A 7 -11.35 -15.40 -1.09
N ASN A 8 -12.40 -16.20 -1.30
CA ASN A 8 -12.31 -17.60 -1.73
C ASN A 8 -12.34 -17.66 -3.26
N VAL A 9 -11.21 -17.28 -3.86
CA VAL A 9 -10.98 -17.31 -5.31
C VAL A 9 -9.98 -18.41 -5.63
N ASP A 10 -10.25 -19.21 -6.66
CA ASP A 10 -9.25 -20.13 -7.22
C ASP A 10 -8.25 -19.31 -8.03
N LEU A 11 -7.03 -19.15 -7.50
CA LEU A 11 -6.03 -18.25 -8.08
C LEU A 11 -5.22 -18.96 -9.16
N GLY A 12 -5.26 -18.42 -10.36
CA GLY A 12 -4.30 -18.75 -11.41
C GLY A 12 -2.86 -18.36 -11.03
N VAL A 13 -1.90 -18.95 -11.73
CA VAL A 13 -0.46 -18.75 -11.47
C VAL A 13 -0.07 -17.27 -11.54
N ILE A 14 -0.61 -16.53 -12.51
CA ILE A 14 -0.32 -15.10 -12.71
C ILE A 14 -0.90 -14.28 -11.54
N SER A 15 -2.18 -14.47 -11.21
CA SER A 15 -2.84 -13.73 -10.13
C SER A 15 -2.22 -14.00 -8.77
N LYS A 16 -1.83 -15.25 -8.49
CA LYS A 16 -1.09 -15.58 -7.27
C LYS A 16 0.24 -14.83 -7.20
N LYS A 17 1.03 -14.85 -8.27
CA LYS A 17 2.31 -14.13 -8.34
C LYS A 17 2.11 -12.62 -8.16
N ASN A 18 1.11 -12.03 -8.81
CA ASN A 18 0.81 -10.61 -8.72
C ASN A 18 0.37 -10.21 -7.32
N LEU A 19 -0.42 -11.04 -6.63
CA LEU A 19 -0.75 -10.83 -5.21
C LEU A 19 0.48 -10.93 -4.30
N GLU A 20 1.41 -11.86 -4.56
CA GLU A 20 2.67 -11.97 -3.81
C GLU A 20 3.58 -10.74 -4.02
N GLU A 21 3.62 -10.19 -5.24
CA GLU A 21 4.35 -8.96 -5.55
C GLU A 21 3.68 -7.73 -4.92
N ALA A 22 2.34 -7.64 -4.99
CA ALA A 22 1.58 -6.58 -4.33
C ALA A 22 1.77 -6.60 -2.80
N LEU A 23 1.77 -7.78 -2.18
CA LEU A 23 2.02 -7.90 -0.74
C LEU A 23 3.38 -7.32 -0.34
N LYS A 24 4.42 -7.53 -1.17
CA LYS A 24 5.74 -6.97 -0.92
C LYS A 24 5.74 -5.45 -1.03
N LEU A 25 5.02 -4.89 -2.01
CA LEU A 25 4.89 -3.44 -2.17
C LEU A 25 4.21 -2.81 -0.94
N GLU A 26 3.07 -3.35 -0.52
CA GLU A 26 2.33 -2.86 0.65
C GLU A 26 3.14 -2.93 1.94
N LEU A 27 3.90 -4.00 2.15
CA LEU A 27 4.76 -4.13 3.34
C LEU A 27 5.95 -3.17 3.30
N ASP A 28 6.54 -2.92 2.12
CA ASP A 28 7.61 -1.93 1.94
C ASP A 28 7.08 -0.50 2.17
N ASN A 29 5.92 -0.16 1.60
CA ASN A 29 5.27 1.13 1.84
C ASN A 29 4.90 1.33 3.32
N ALA A 30 4.27 0.34 3.95
CA ALA A 30 3.94 0.38 5.37
C ALA A 30 5.18 0.56 6.27
N SER A 31 6.27 -0.13 5.96
CA SER A 31 7.55 -0.02 6.69
C SER A 31 8.18 1.36 6.53
N PHE A 32 8.14 1.92 5.32
CA PHE A 32 8.56 3.29 5.04
C PHE A 32 7.75 4.32 5.84
N TYR A 33 6.42 4.20 5.84
CA TYR A 33 5.56 5.13 6.57
C TYR A 33 5.65 4.97 8.09
N ASP A 34 5.94 3.78 8.60
CA ASP A 34 6.26 3.58 10.02
C ASP A 34 7.54 4.36 10.42
N CYS A 35 8.58 4.31 9.59
CA CYS A 35 9.78 5.12 9.79
C CYS A 35 9.46 6.63 9.77
N ALA A 36 8.74 7.09 8.74
CA ALA A 36 8.40 8.51 8.57
C ALA A 36 7.54 9.04 9.74
N THR A 37 6.63 8.19 10.26
CA THR A 37 5.86 8.45 11.47
C THR A 37 6.77 8.71 12.67
N GLY A 38 7.76 7.83 12.90
CA GLY A 38 8.71 7.98 14.01
C GLY A 38 9.63 9.20 13.87
N VAL A 39 9.98 9.60 12.64
CA VAL A 39 10.70 10.86 12.38
C VAL A 39 9.83 12.06 12.72
N ALA A 40 8.60 12.10 12.22
CA ALA A 40 7.69 13.23 12.45
C ALA A 40 7.35 13.41 13.94
N GLU A 41 7.15 12.30 14.67
CA GLU A 41 6.95 12.33 16.12
C GLU A 41 8.13 12.98 16.85
N LYS A 42 9.36 12.59 16.52
CA LYS A 42 10.58 13.16 17.13
C LYS A 42 10.77 14.64 16.80
N ALA A 43 10.34 15.07 15.61
CA ALA A 43 10.43 16.45 15.16
C ALA A 43 9.33 17.35 15.72
N GLY A 44 8.30 16.79 16.38
CA GLY A 44 7.11 17.56 16.78
C GLY A 44 6.24 18.00 15.60
N ASP A 45 6.40 17.37 14.44
CA ASP A 45 5.58 17.63 13.26
C ASP A 45 4.26 16.87 13.37
N HIS A 46 3.25 17.54 13.94
CA HIS A 46 1.92 16.94 14.16
C HIS A 46 1.21 16.57 12.86
N TYR A 47 1.41 17.33 11.78
CA TYR A 47 0.78 17.05 10.50
C TYR A 47 1.42 15.82 9.85
N GLY A 48 2.76 15.80 9.75
CA GLY A 48 3.48 14.63 9.23
C GLY A 48 3.23 13.37 10.04
N LEU A 49 3.15 13.48 11.37
CA LEU A 49 2.78 12.38 12.25
C LEU A 49 1.39 11.82 11.91
N ALA A 50 0.38 12.69 11.77
CA ALA A 50 -0.98 12.25 11.44
C ALA A 50 -1.05 11.60 10.04
N LYS A 51 -0.42 12.24 9.05
CA LYS A 51 -0.39 11.79 7.65
C LYS A 51 0.28 10.43 7.51
N PHE A 52 1.55 10.30 7.92
CA PHE A 52 2.29 9.05 7.72
C PHE A 52 1.74 7.91 8.56
N LYS A 53 1.18 8.19 9.75
CA LYS A 53 0.52 7.17 10.56
C LYS A 53 -0.78 6.66 9.93
N ALA A 54 -1.52 7.54 9.23
CA ALA A 54 -2.71 7.14 8.50
C ALA A 54 -2.34 6.25 7.31
N LEU A 55 -1.39 6.70 6.48
CA LEU A 55 -0.88 5.93 5.33
C LEU A 55 -0.37 4.56 5.77
N MET A 56 0.53 4.49 6.77
CA MET A 56 1.05 3.21 7.30
C MET A 56 -0.08 2.23 7.64
N LYS A 57 -1.15 2.70 8.28
CA LYS A 57 -2.28 1.84 8.65
C LYS A 57 -3.04 1.33 7.43
N VAL A 58 -3.26 2.19 6.43
CA VAL A 58 -3.98 1.80 5.21
C VAL A 58 -3.17 0.76 4.41
N GLU A 59 -1.86 0.98 4.21
CA GLU A 59 -0.98 -0.01 3.57
C GLU A 59 -0.99 -1.35 4.33
N ARG A 60 -1.05 -1.31 5.67
CA ARG A 60 -1.21 -2.53 6.50
C ARG A 60 -2.55 -3.23 6.25
N GLU A 61 -3.61 -2.50 5.99
CA GLU A 61 -4.92 -3.08 5.66
C GLU A 61 -4.94 -3.68 4.25
N HIS A 62 -4.29 -3.03 3.27
CA HIS A 62 -4.05 -3.61 1.95
C HIS A 62 -3.29 -4.93 2.04
N ALA A 63 -2.15 -4.94 2.76
CA ALA A 63 -1.38 -6.16 3.01
C ALA A 63 -2.23 -7.26 3.67
N SER A 64 -3.14 -6.89 4.59
CA SER A 64 -4.10 -7.80 5.22
C SER A 64 -5.10 -8.39 4.22
N ALA A 65 -5.66 -7.56 3.34
CA ALA A 65 -6.59 -8.00 2.30
C ALA A 65 -5.92 -8.95 1.30
N ILE A 66 -4.70 -8.63 0.86
CA ILE A 66 -3.89 -9.49 -0.02
C ILE A 66 -3.59 -10.83 0.66
N SER A 67 -3.20 -10.80 1.94
CA SER A 67 -2.90 -12.02 2.71
C SER A 67 -4.11 -12.95 2.83
N LYS A 68 -5.34 -12.40 2.88
CA LYS A 68 -6.59 -13.20 2.87
C LYS A 68 -6.82 -13.92 1.54
N PHE A 69 -6.46 -13.33 0.40
CA PHE A 69 -6.48 -14.03 -0.89
C PHE A 69 -5.42 -15.14 -0.94
N LEU A 70 -4.22 -14.84 -0.46
CA LEU A 70 -3.09 -15.78 -0.43
C LEU A 70 -3.23 -16.90 0.63
N LYS A 71 -4.21 -16.81 1.52
CA LYS A 71 -4.44 -17.76 2.63
C LYS A 71 -3.24 -17.89 3.57
N ILE A 72 -2.57 -16.77 3.83
CA ILE A 72 -1.47 -16.67 4.79
C ILE A 72 -1.78 -15.65 5.88
N SER A 73 -1.05 -15.74 6.99
CA SER A 73 -1.00 -14.67 7.98
C SER A 73 -0.33 -13.43 7.38
N ARG A 74 -0.84 -12.23 7.67
CA ARG A 74 -0.18 -10.97 7.27
C ARG A 74 1.24 -10.94 7.88
N PRO A 75 2.30 -10.80 7.08
CA PRO A 75 3.66 -10.69 7.61
C PRO A 75 3.86 -9.46 8.52
N GLU A 76 4.86 -9.55 9.40
CA GLU A 76 5.29 -8.39 10.21
C GLU A 76 6.03 -7.37 9.35
N LEU A 77 6.10 -6.13 9.85
CA LEU A 77 6.89 -5.09 9.20
C LEU A 77 8.38 -5.28 9.47
N GLU A 78 9.18 -4.97 8.47
CA GLU A 78 10.62 -4.86 8.61
C GLU A 78 11.01 -3.41 8.89
N LYS A 79 12.15 -3.20 9.55
CA LYS A 79 12.64 -1.84 9.75
C LYS A 79 13.24 -1.31 8.46
N GLN A 80 12.83 -0.11 8.08
CA GLN A 80 13.33 0.60 6.91
C GLN A 80 13.84 1.99 7.29
N ALA A 81 14.73 2.54 6.46
CA ALA A 81 15.18 3.92 6.59
C ALA A 81 14.27 4.86 5.79
N CYS A 82 14.15 6.09 6.26
CA CYS A 82 13.43 7.20 5.65
C CYS A 82 14.22 8.49 5.88
N ASN A 83 13.80 9.59 5.24
CA ASN A 83 14.40 10.89 5.46
C ASN A 83 13.99 11.49 6.80
N THR A 84 14.78 12.42 7.33
CA THR A 84 14.40 13.24 8.49
C THR A 84 13.53 14.44 8.11
N ASP A 85 13.53 14.83 6.83
CA ASP A 85 12.78 15.96 6.29
C ASP A 85 11.39 15.53 5.77
N PHE A 86 10.35 16.28 6.16
CA PHE A 86 8.96 16.01 5.80
C PHE A 86 8.73 16.07 4.28
N LYS A 87 9.27 17.08 3.59
CA LYS A 87 9.06 17.24 2.14
C LYS A 87 9.78 16.15 1.35
N ALA A 88 10.97 15.75 1.79
CA ALA A 88 11.69 14.63 1.21
C ALA A 88 10.92 13.31 1.36
N ASN A 89 10.37 13.03 2.55
CA ASN A 89 9.51 11.85 2.75
C ASN A 89 8.24 11.90 1.91
N SER A 90 7.59 13.06 1.78
CA SER A 90 6.41 13.21 0.93
C SER A 90 6.74 13.01 -0.55
N LYS A 91 7.90 13.46 -1.01
CA LYS A 91 8.37 13.20 -2.39
C LYS A 91 8.64 11.72 -2.64
N GLU A 92 9.25 11.02 -1.69
CA GLU A 92 9.45 9.57 -1.81
C GLU A 92 8.12 8.81 -1.73
N GLY A 93 7.21 9.23 -0.85
CA GLY A 93 5.84 8.72 -0.78
C GLY A 93 5.12 8.83 -2.11
N TYR A 94 5.15 10.00 -2.76
CA TYR A 94 4.60 10.19 -4.11
C TYR A 94 5.15 9.15 -5.11
N GLN A 95 6.48 8.94 -5.10
CA GLN A 95 7.12 7.97 -6.00
C GLN A 95 6.75 6.52 -5.68
N ARG A 96 6.44 6.22 -4.43
CA ARG A 96 5.99 4.90 -3.97
C ARG A 96 4.57 4.63 -4.47
N GLU A 97 3.66 5.58 -4.30
CA GLU A 97 2.27 5.40 -4.73
C GLU A 97 2.15 5.35 -6.25
N ASP A 98 2.93 6.16 -6.96
CA ASP A 98 3.00 6.09 -8.43
C ASP A 98 3.46 4.70 -8.93
N ARG A 99 4.39 4.06 -8.20
CA ARG A 99 4.80 2.68 -8.51
C ARG A 99 3.72 1.66 -8.18
N ALA A 100 3.04 1.81 -7.03
CA ALA A 100 1.94 0.95 -6.62
C ALA A 100 0.78 1.00 -7.64
N ILE A 101 0.34 2.21 -8.03
CA ILE A 101 -0.69 2.44 -9.05
C ILE A 101 -0.36 1.74 -10.37
N LYS A 102 0.88 1.91 -10.86
CA LYS A 102 1.34 1.28 -12.11
C LYS A 102 1.36 -0.23 -12.01
N ALA A 103 1.84 -0.76 -10.89
CA ALA A 103 1.86 -2.20 -10.64
C ALA A 103 0.43 -2.77 -10.57
N TYR A 104 -0.46 -2.15 -9.79
CA TYR A 104 -1.83 -2.62 -9.59
C TYR A 104 -2.67 -2.49 -10.86
N SER A 105 -2.47 -1.44 -11.65
CA SER A 105 -3.09 -1.32 -12.97
C SER A 105 -2.69 -2.47 -13.89
N LYS A 106 -1.39 -2.82 -13.92
CA LYS A 106 -0.89 -3.96 -14.68
C LYS A 106 -1.46 -5.28 -14.14
N PHE A 107 -1.45 -5.48 -12.82
CA PHE A 107 -1.93 -6.72 -12.20
C PHE A 107 -3.42 -6.95 -12.43
N ARG A 108 -4.23 -5.89 -12.41
CA ARG A 108 -5.64 -5.90 -12.81
C ARG A 108 -5.80 -6.40 -14.25
N ASP A 109 -5.00 -5.84 -15.17
CA ASP A 109 -5.14 -6.14 -16.60
C ASP A 109 -4.68 -7.57 -16.94
N GLU A 110 -3.72 -8.11 -16.18
CA GLU A 110 -3.22 -9.48 -16.30
C GLU A 110 -4.09 -10.55 -15.62
N ALA A 111 -4.90 -10.18 -14.62
CA ALA A 111 -5.76 -11.12 -13.92
C ALA A 111 -6.85 -11.68 -14.86
N VAL A 112 -7.24 -12.93 -14.65
CA VAL A 112 -8.36 -13.56 -15.38
C VAL A 112 -9.62 -13.63 -14.52
N GLU A 113 -9.45 -13.66 -13.21
CA GLU A 113 -10.49 -13.76 -12.21
C GLU A 113 -11.14 -12.38 -12.02
N PRO A 114 -12.47 -12.24 -12.25
CA PRO A 114 -13.15 -10.94 -12.14
C PRO A 114 -12.96 -10.29 -10.76
N ARG A 115 -12.93 -11.08 -9.70
CA ARG A 115 -12.72 -10.59 -8.33
C ARG A 115 -11.33 -9.99 -8.12
N ILE A 116 -10.30 -10.54 -8.74
CA ILE A 116 -8.93 -10.02 -8.64
C ILE A 116 -8.79 -8.73 -9.46
N LYS A 117 -9.49 -8.61 -10.61
CA LYS A 117 -9.58 -7.35 -11.35
C LYS A 117 -10.22 -6.25 -10.51
N GLU A 118 -11.37 -6.54 -9.91
CA GLU A 118 -12.06 -5.59 -9.04
C GLU A 118 -11.17 -5.18 -7.86
N PHE A 119 -10.52 -6.14 -7.21
CA PHE A 119 -9.64 -5.87 -6.08
C PHE A 119 -8.48 -4.94 -6.45
N PHE A 120 -7.72 -5.23 -7.52
CA PHE A 120 -6.64 -4.34 -7.95
C PHE A 120 -7.15 -3.01 -8.49
N GLY A 121 -8.36 -2.97 -9.08
CA GLY A 121 -9.02 -1.72 -9.46
C GLY A 121 -9.28 -0.82 -8.25
N ALA A 122 -9.81 -1.38 -7.17
CA ALA A 122 -10.04 -0.65 -5.92
C ALA A 122 -8.72 -0.14 -5.29
N LEU A 123 -7.65 -0.95 -5.32
CA LEU A 123 -6.34 -0.48 -4.86
C LEU A 123 -5.82 0.69 -5.70
N VAL A 124 -5.96 0.65 -7.03
CA VAL A 124 -5.57 1.79 -7.89
C VAL A 124 -6.30 3.08 -7.51
N GLU A 125 -7.60 3.01 -7.21
CA GLU A 125 -8.37 4.17 -6.76
C GLU A 125 -7.84 4.72 -5.44
N ILE A 126 -7.64 3.85 -4.44
CA ILE A 126 -7.12 4.26 -3.12
C ILE A 126 -5.71 4.84 -3.21
N GLU A 127 -4.82 4.20 -3.98
CA GLU A 127 -3.45 4.70 -4.14
C GLU A 127 -3.40 6.04 -4.88
N THR A 128 -4.39 6.33 -5.73
CA THR A 128 -4.50 7.65 -6.37
C THR A 128 -4.79 8.74 -5.33
N ASP A 129 -5.67 8.46 -4.36
CA ASP A 129 -5.93 9.37 -3.24
C ASP A 129 -4.66 9.58 -2.38
N HIS A 130 -3.88 8.52 -2.15
CA HIS A 130 -2.59 8.62 -1.45
C HIS A 130 -1.58 9.47 -2.21
N LEU A 131 -1.49 9.29 -3.53
CA LEU A 131 -0.60 10.05 -4.41
C LEU A 131 -0.95 11.55 -4.40
N ASP A 132 -2.24 11.88 -4.47
CA ASP A 132 -2.72 13.26 -4.41
C ASP A 132 -2.39 13.91 -3.07
N LEU A 133 -2.53 13.17 -1.95
CA LEU A 133 -2.12 13.63 -0.62
C LEU A 133 -0.62 13.96 -0.55
N HIS A 134 0.24 13.30 -1.32
CA HIS A 134 1.67 13.68 -1.43
C HIS A 134 1.91 14.81 -2.42
N ALA A 135 1.11 14.91 -3.48
CA ALA A 135 1.23 15.96 -4.49
C ALA A 135 1.02 17.37 -3.88
N GLU A 136 0.20 17.49 -2.83
CA GLU A 136 0.00 18.75 -2.10
C GLU A 136 1.28 19.25 -1.41
N ASP A 137 2.13 18.34 -0.93
CA ASP A 137 3.33 18.65 -0.14
C ASP A 137 4.62 18.77 -0.98
N THR A 138 4.54 18.39 -2.25
CA THR A 138 5.69 18.41 -3.20
C THR A 138 5.74 19.67 -4.06
N LYS A 139 4.77 20.58 -3.91
CA LYS A 139 4.77 21.93 -4.47
C LYS A 139 5.68 22.88 -3.66
#